data_AF-A0A850BIR3-F1
#
_entry.id   AF-A0A850BIR3-F1
#
_cell.length_a   1.000
_cell.length_b   1.000
_cell.length_c   1.000
_cell.angle_alpha   90.00
_cell.angle_beta   90.00
_cell.angle_gamma   90.00
#
_symmetry.space_group_name_H-M   'P 1'
#
loop_
_entity.id
_entity.type
_entity.pdbx_description
1 polymer ?
#
loop_
_entity_poly.entity_id
_entity_poly.type
_entity_poly.pdbx_seq_one_letter_code
_entity_poly.pdbx_strand_id
1 'polypeptide(L)'
;MKLPLIEQRLIPFALTLFGLSVAASFGGCAPGGDLPDETSFASGSGGGASTTASSGGQGGDDTIFDGGGPTDSGLDPDSACGALVEQAKATPLNLYVTFDKSQSMAGTKWNSAKAGLNAFVSDPVSAGVFIALNFFPGKNATTCDQFAYKEPVVPFGELPANAMAVSDAMNAEMPDGFSTPIYPALGGAILKGVEVLQNKPGEVSAVLLVTDGLPVGPAPMCGGANPEDPQAIADLAATGVNFGVRTFVIGLPGVDQSFANKVAAAGGTDAAILVSIANVQAEFQNALSKVRGEALPCEYDIPSKVSSGDVDTDLVNVELTFADGMPQILPQDSACAGEGWKYDDPAKPTKILFCDASCKAVKADFKAKVQILMGCKTEIAN
;
A
#
# COMPACT_ATOMS: atom_id res chain seq x y z
N MET A 1 -27.36 15.42 -31.11
CA MET A 1 -28.16 14.20 -30.83
C MET A 1 -28.28 14.06 -29.33
N LYS A 2 -29.50 14.15 -28.80
CA LYS A 2 -29.81 14.05 -27.37
C LYS A 2 -29.90 12.58 -26.98
N LEU A 3 -29.11 12.11 -26.01
CA LEU A 3 -29.30 10.81 -25.36
C LEU A 3 -30.40 10.94 -24.28
N PRO A 4 -31.28 9.94 -24.12
CA PRO A 4 -32.34 9.99 -23.11
C PRO A 4 -31.85 9.49 -21.75
N LEU A 5 -32.33 10.19 -20.72
CA LEU A 5 -32.21 9.91 -19.29
C LEU A 5 -32.85 8.56 -18.93
N ILE A 6 -32.14 7.73 -18.18
CA ILE A 6 -32.66 6.51 -17.55
C ILE A 6 -33.30 6.93 -16.23
N GLU A 7 -34.64 6.88 -16.18
CA GLU A 7 -35.41 7.03 -14.94
C GLU A 7 -35.19 5.82 -14.01
N GLN A 8 -34.78 6.11 -12.79
CA GLN A 8 -34.75 5.17 -11.67
C GLN A 8 -36.18 4.92 -11.18
N ARG A 9 -36.71 3.72 -11.38
CA ARG A 9 -37.92 3.25 -10.68
C ARG A 9 -37.54 2.59 -9.37
N LEU A 10 -37.71 3.35 -8.29
CA LEU A 10 -37.86 2.86 -6.92
C LEU A 10 -39.03 1.87 -6.84
N ILE A 11 -38.77 0.65 -6.38
CA ILE A 11 -39.80 -0.30 -5.92
C ILE A 11 -39.58 -0.50 -4.42
N PRO A 12 -40.57 -0.18 -3.56
CA PRO A 12 -40.46 -0.40 -2.12
C PRO A 12 -40.67 -1.88 -1.80
N PHE A 13 -39.66 -2.53 -1.24
CA PHE A 13 -39.79 -3.90 -0.71
C PHE A 13 -40.52 -3.84 0.63
N ALA A 14 -41.76 -4.33 0.63
CA ALA A 14 -42.60 -4.41 1.80
C ALA A 14 -42.12 -5.52 2.76
N LEU A 15 -42.07 -5.12 4.02
CA LEU A 15 -41.86 -5.90 5.23
C LEU A 15 -42.94 -7.02 5.33
N THR A 16 -42.53 -8.28 5.47
CA THR A 16 -43.42 -9.34 5.99
C THR A 16 -42.72 -10.13 7.08
N LEU A 17 -43.17 -9.86 8.30
CA LEU A 17 -42.90 -10.56 9.54
C LEU A 17 -43.57 -11.94 9.49
N PHE A 18 -42.82 -13.03 9.69
CA PHE A 18 -43.39 -14.29 10.15
C PHE A 18 -42.49 -14.85 11.25
N GLY A 19 -42.96 -14.71 12.48
CA GLY A 19 -42.43 -15.43 13.63
C GLY A 19 -43.04 -16.83 13.69
N LEU A 20 -42.21 -17.80 14.07
CA LEU A 20 -42.71 -19.02 14.69
C LEU A 20 -41.68 -19.53 15.70
N SER A 21 -42.02 -19.33 16.97
CA SER A 21 -41.33 -19.89 18.14
C SER A 21 -41.87 -21.29 18.41
N VAL A 22 -40.99 -22.26 18.66
CA VAL A 22 -41.32 -23.46 19.45
C VAL A 22 -40.20 -23.70 20.45
N ALA A 23 -40.59 -23.68 21.72
CA ALA A 23 -39.80 -24.05 22.89
C ALA A 23 -40.41 -25.31 23.52
N ALA A 24 -39.54 -26.23 23.97
CA ALA A 24 -39.67 -27.14 25.15
C ALA A 24 -38.70 -28.33 24.93
N SER A 25 -37.59 -28.56 25.65
CA SER A 25 -37.29 -28.74 27.09
C SER A 25 -37.67 -30.11 27.68
N PHE A 26 -36.64 -30.92 28.04
CA PHE A 26 -36.36 -31.54 29.37
C PHE A 26 -35.89 -33.01 29.39
N GLY A 27 -34.90 -33.26 30.28
CA GLY A 27 -34.53 -34.54 30.91
C GLY A 27 -33.05 -34.91 30.68
N GLY A 28 -32.08 -34.83 31.60
CA GLY A 28 -32.10 -34.71 33.06
C GLY A 28 -31.74 -36.05 33.73
N CYS A 29 -30.51 -36.19 34.27
CA CYS A 29 -30.25 -36.86 35.56
C CYS A 29 -28.81 -36.58 36.06
N ALA A 30 -28.72 -36.20 37.34
CA ALA A 30 -27.53 -36.05 38.20
C ALA A 30 -27.24 -37.42 38.91
N PRO A 31 -26.49 -37.56 40.05
CA PRO A 31 -25.84 -36.62 41.01
C PRO A 31 -24.34 -36.95 41.23
N GLY A 32 -23.51 -36.35 42.10
CA GLY A 32 -23.56 -35.34 43.18
C GLY A 32 -22.22 -35.46 43.98
N GLY A 33 -21.84 -34.44 44.76
CA GLY A 33 -20.74 -34.56 45.74
C GLY A 33 -19.95 -33.27 46.08
N ASP A 34 -20.50 -32.51 47.01
CA ASP A 34 -19.90 -31.80 48.16
C ASP A 34 -18.63 -30.91 48.09
N LEU A 35 -18.89 -29.68 48.55
CA LEU A 35 -18.08 -28.58 49.15
C LEU A 35 -17.00 -29.04 50.18
N PRO A 36 -15.96 -28.21 50.52
CA PRO A 36 -16.13 -26.85 51.05
C PRO A 36 -15.09 -25.78 50.66
N ASP A 37 -15.30 -24.65 51.33
CA ASP A 37 -15.02 -23.25 51.05
C ASP A 37 -13.85 -22.68 51.88
N GLU A 38 -13.22 -21.64 51.33
CA GLU A 38 -12.69 -20.41 51.95
C GLU A 38 -11.53 -20.36 53.00
N THR A 39 -10.64 -19.39 52.72
CA THR A 39 -9.82 -18.53 53.61
C THR A 39 -8.54 -19.07 54.29
N SER A 40 -7.42 -18.34 54.15
CA SER A 40 -6.76 -17.58 55.25
C SER A 40 -5.26 -17.25 55.05
N PHE A 41 -4.97 -15.94 55.04
CA PHE A 41 -3.99 -15.16 55.83
C PHE A 41 -2.51 -15.60 56.07
N ALA A 42 -1.61 -14.72 55.60
CA ALA A 42 -0.64 -13.90 56.36
C ALA A 42 0.71 -14.45 56.93
N SER A 43 1.76 -13.73 56.53
CA SER A 43 2.86 -13.12 57.33
C SER A 43 3.99 -13.98 57.92
N GLY A 44 5.24 -13.51 57.78
CA GLY A 44 6.38 -14.01 58.56
C GLY A 44 7.78 -13.57 58.10
N SER A 45 8.24 -12.46 58.68
CA SER A 45 9.58 -11.82 58.66
C SER A 45 10.82 -12.69 58.90
N GLY A 46 11.98 -12.22 58.41
CA GLY A 46 13.34 -12.47 58.93
C GLY A 46 14.40 -12.32 57.82
N GLY A 47 15.49 -11.53 57.88
CA GLY A 47 16.18 -10.86 58.97
C GLY A 47 17.68 -11.22 58.93
N GLY A 48 18.57 -10.24 58.70
CA GLY A 48 20.03 -10.30 58.97
C GLY A 48 20.91 -10.65 57.75
N ALA A 49 21.71 -9.75 57.16
CA ALA A 49 22.87 -8.96 57.63
C ALA A 49 24.22 -9.62 57.27
N SER A 50 25.05 -8.91 56.49
CA SER A 50 26.36 -8.37 56.93
C SER A 50 27.38 -8.17 55.79
N THR A 51 27.85 -6.92 55.68
CA THR A 51 29.26 -6.45 55.56
C THR A 51 30.16 -7.04 54.46
N THR A 52 30.90 -6.25 53.67
CA THR A 52 32.06 -5.42 54.07
C THR A 52 32.48 -4.59 52.83
N ALA A 53 32.38 -3.24 52.80
CA ALA A 53 33.31 -2.20 53.25
C ALA A 53 34.56 -1.93 52.36
N SER A 54 34.73 -0.64 52.00
CA SER A 54 35.97 0.17 51.90
C SER A 54 35.88 1.12 50.69
N SER A 55 35.56 2.41 50.88
CA SER A 55 36.45 3.58 51.15
C SER A 55 37.16 4.11 49.89
N GLY A 56 37.30 5.41 49.61
CA GLY A 56 36.90 6.65 50.28
C GLY A 56 37.56 7.88 49.60
N GLY A 57 37.05 9.11 49.86
CA GLY A 57 37.75 10.41 49.72
C GLY A 57 37.18 11.35 48.62
N GLN A 58 36.41 12.41 48.95
CA GLN A 58 36.83 13.81 49.22
C GLN A 58 37.67 14.44 48.08
N GLY A 59 37.41 15.63 47.50
CA GLY A 59 36.66 16.83 47.89
C GLY A 59 37.49 18.07 47.43
N GLY A 60 36.83 19.18 47.07
CA GLY A 60 37.46 20.49 46.75
C GLY A 60 37.35 20.84 45.25
N ASP A 61 36.71 21.93 44.80
CA ASP A 61 36.77 23.38 45.08
C ASP A 61 37.58 24.15 44.02
N ASP A 62 36.96 25.25 43.58
CA ASP A 62 37.39 26.47 42.89
C ASP A 62 38.29 26.53 41.62
N THR A 63 37.73 27.25 40.64
CA THR A 63 38.35 28.28 39.74
C THR A 63 39.22 27.95 38.51
N ILE A 64 38.89 28.74 37.45
CA ILE A 64 39.77 29.41 36.45
C ILE A 64 40.09 28.71 35.10
N PHE A 65 39.54 29.34 34.04
CA PHE A 65 40.00 29.52 32.64
C PHE A 65 40.86 28.43 31.96
N ASP A 66 40.37 27.91 30.81
CA ASP A 66 41.13 28.02 29.55
C ASP A 66 40.21 27.89 28.32
N GLY A 67 40.42 28.75 27.32
CA GLY A 67 39.70 28.77 26.07
C GLY A 67 40.42 27.95 25.00
N GLY A 68 39.68 27.21 24.19
CA GLY A 68 40.27 26.45 23.11
C GLY A 68 39.26 25.92 22.09
N GLY A 69 38.99 26.76 21.07
CA GLY A 69 38.62 26.36 19.70
C GLY A 69 37.24 25.71 19.48
N PRO A 70 36.45 26.15 18.49
CA PRO A 70 35.34 25.34 18.02
C PRO A 70 35.95 24.15 17.26
N THR A 71 36.01 22.99 17.90
CA THR A 71 36.02 21.73 17.18
C THR A 71 34.66 21.63 16.50
N ASP A 72 34.70 21.68 15.17
CA ASP A 72 33.63 21.30 14.25
C ASP A 72 33.08 19.94 14.68
N SER A 73 32.04 20.01 15.51
CA SER A 73 31.33 18.89 16.07
C SER A 73 30.07 18.83 15.22
N GLY A 74 29.98 17.77 14.42
CA GLY A 74 28.74 17.42 13.73
C GLY A 74 27.57 17.59 14.70
N LEU A 75 26.57 18.32 14.25
CA LEU A 75 25.41 18.70 15.04
C LEU A 75 24.82 17.44 15.68
N ASP A 76 24.92 17.38 17.01
CA ASP A 76 24.17 16.44 17.82
C ASP A 76 22.69 16.83 17.69
N PRO A 77 21.81 15.96 17.14
CA PRO A 77 20.41 16.29 16.87
C PRO A 77 19.59 16.65 18.12
N ASP A 78 20.15 16.49 19.32
CA ASP A 78 19.50 16.87 20.58
C ASP A 78 19.89 18.28 21.09
N SER A 79 20.71 19.06 20.37
CA SER A 79 21.35 20.27 20.92
C SER A 79 20.78 21.64 20.51
N ALA A 80 19.66 21.77 19.80
CA ALA A 80 19.06 23.12 19.58
C ALA A 80 17.54 23.24 19.38
N CYS A 81 16.77 22.16 19.38
CA CYS A 81 15.30 22.24 19.33
C CYS A 81 14.68 20.92 19.79
N GLY A 82 13.66 20.98 20.65
CA GLY A 82 12.94 19.79 21.14
C GLY A 82 12.05 19.20 20.05
N ALA A 83 12.68 18.56 19.05
CA ALA A 83 11.99 18.06 17.87
C ALA A 83 11.02 16.93 18.23
N LEU A 84 9.76 17.10 17.87
CA LEU A 84 8.81 16.00 17.83
C LEU A 84 8.92 15.31 16.47
N VAL A 85 9.20 14.01 16.48
CA VAL A 85 9.32 13.20 15.28
C VAL A 85 8.04 12.41 15.07
N GLU A 86 7.38 12.60 13.92
CA GLU A 86 6.25 11.78 13.48
C GLU A 86 6.57 11.11 12.13
N GLN A 87 6.18 9.85 11.96
CA GLN A 87 6.29 9.22 10.64
C GLN A 87 5.30 9.86 9.68
N ALA A 88 5.77 10.22 8.49
CA ALA A 88 4.93 10.80 7.46
C ALA A 88 3.86 9.80 7.03
N LYS A 89 2.58 10.20 7.07
CA LYS A 89 1.49 9.37 6.57
C LYS A 89 1.36 9.58 5.07
N ALA A 90 1.84 8.61 4.31
CA ALA A 90 1.64 8.59 2.86
C ALA A 90 0.16 8.35 2.53
N THR A 91 -0.31 8.93 1.44
CA THR A 91 -1.66 8.66 0.93
C THR A 91 -1.82 7.16 0.62
N PRO A 92 -2.90 6.50 1.08
CA PRO A 92 -3.10 5.07 0.85
C PRO A 92 -3.16 4.70 -0.64
N LEU A 93 -2.51 3.59 -0.99
CA LEU A 93 -2.55 2.99 -2.32
C LEU A 93 -3.51 1.79 -2.35
N ASN A 94 -4.50 1.84 -3.23
CA ASN A 94 -5.36 0.71 -3.56
C ASN A 94 -4.85 0.02 -4.83
N LEU A 95 -4.28 -1.18 -4.70
CA LEU A 95 -3.73 -1.98 -5.78
C LEU A 95 -4.67 -3.17 -6.11
N TYR A 96 -5.35 -3.10 -7.26
CA TYR A 96 -6.13 -4.22 -7.79
C TYR A 96 -5.23 -5.09 -8.66
N VAL A 97 -4.93 -6.31 -8.22
CA VAL A 97 -4.16 -7.27 -9.01
C VAL A 97 -5.11 -8.11 -9.86
N THR A 98 -4.96 -8.02 -11.18
CA THR A 98 -5.62 -8.91 -12.14
C THR A 98 -4.59 -9.88 -12.70
N PHE A 99 -4.76 -11.17 -12.37
CA PHE A 99 -3.71 -12.17 -12.52
C PHE A 99 -4.08 -13.23 -13.56
N ASP A 100 -3.20 -13.42 -14.54
CA ASP A 100 -3.36 -14.43 -15.59
C ASP A 100 -3.19 -15.85 -15.04
N LYS A 101 -4.23 -16.66 -15.21
CA LYS A 101 -4.26 -18.10 -14.92
C LYS A 101 -4.56 -18.92 -16.17
N SER A 102 -4.22 -18.41 -17.34
CA SER A 102 -4.22 -19.19 -18.58
C SER A 102 -3.20 -20.33 -18.52
N GLN A 103 -3.40 -21.34 -19.36
CA GLN A 103 -2.57 -22.55 -19.39
C GLN A 103 -1.10 -22.24 -19.73
N SER A 104 -0.81 -21.13 -20.44
CA SER A 104 0.56 -20.71 -20.75
C SER A 104 1.36 -20.36 -19.49
N MET A 105 0.69 -19.93 -18.42
CA MET A 105 1.29 -19.62 -17.13
C MET A 105 1.72 -20.86 -16.34
N ALA A 106 1.34 -22.07 -16.77
CA ALA A 106 1.61 -23.29 -16.01
C ALA A 106 3.11 -23.56 -15.74
N GLY A 107 3.37 -24.30 -14.66
CA GLY A 107 4.72 -24.68 -14.27
C GLY A 107 5.48 -23.55 -13.57
N THR A 108 6.69 -23.24 -14.03
CA THR A 108 7.61 -22.32 -13.34
C THR A 108 7.09 -20.89 -13.30
N LYS A 109 6.44 -20.41 -14.36
CA LYS A 109 5.87 -19.04 -14.42
C LYS A 109 4.87 -18.80 -13.29
N TRP A 110 3.87 -19.67 -13.17
CA TRP A 110 2.87 -19.62 -12.09
C TRP A 110 3.51 -19.74 -10.71
N ASN A 111 4.35 -20.76 -10.51
CA ASN A 111 4.97 -21.00 -9.21
C ASN A 111 5.85 -19.83 -8.75
N SER A 112 6.61 -19.22 -9.66
CA SER A 112 7.48 -18.10 -9.34
C SER A 112 6.71 -16.79 -9.15
N ALA A 113 5.69 -16.50 -9.95
CA ALA A 113 4.86 -15.31 -9.76
C ALA A 113 4.02 -15.41 -8.48
N LYS A 114 3.53 -16.60 -8.14
CA LYS A 114 2.92 -16.89 -6.84
C LYS A 114 3.89 -16.67 -5.68
N ALA A 115 5.12 -17.18 -5.78
CA ALA A 115 6.14 -16.95 -4.75
C ALA A 115 6.49 -15.46 -4.60
N GLY A 116 6.62 -14.73 -5.73
CA GLY A 116 6.90 -13.30 -5.74
C GLY A 116 5.75 -12.46 -5.16
N LEU A 117 4.49 -12.79 -5.49
CA LEU A 117 3.32 -12.13 -4.90
C LEU A 117 3.26 -12.38 -3.39
N ASN A 118 3.44 -13.63 -2.95
CA ASN A 118 3.46 -13.99 -1.52
C ASN A 118 4.59 -13.26 -0.76
N ALA A 119 5.77 -13.15 -1.36
CA ALA A 119 6.87 -12.39 -0.80
C ALA A 119 6.53 -10.91 -0.66
N PHE A 120 5.94 -10.29 -1.69
CA PHE A 120 5.53 -8.88 -1.65
C PHE A 120 4.47 -8.59 -0.60
N VAL A 121 3.42 -9.42 -0.49
CA VAL A 121 2.34 -9.18 0.49
C VAL A 121 2.78 -9.43 1.93
N SER A 122 3.80 -10.24 2.13
CA SER A 122 4.38 -10.53 3.44
C SER A 122 5.53 -9.58 3.81
N ASP A 123 5.96 -8.74 2.87
CA ASP A 123 7.07 -7.81 3.08
C ASP A 123 6.63 -6.67 4.02
N PRO A 124 7.33 -6.43 5.15
CA PRO A 124 7.04 -5.31 6.04
C PRO A 124 7.03 -3.96 5.33
N VAL A 125 7.79 -3.79 4.25
CA VAL A 125 7.80 -2.52 3.50
C VAL A 125 6.54 -2.30 2.66
N SER A 126 5.72 -3.33 2.46
CA SER A 126 4.44 -3.24 1.75
C SER A 126 3.27 -2.91 2.67
N ALA A 127 3.52 -2.69 3.97
CA ALA A 127 2.50 -2.29 4.94
C ALA A 127 1.78 -1.00 4.49
N GLY A 128 0.47 -0.94 4.71
CA GLY A 128 -0.37 0.20 4.31
C GLY A 128 -0.87 0.19 2.86
N VAL A 129 -0.41 -0.75 2.01
CA VAL A 129 -1.00 -0.97 0.68
C VAL A 129 -2.30 -1.76 0.84
N PHE A 130 -3.39 -1.24 0.28
CA PHE A 130 -4.66 -1.95 0.17
C PHE A 130 -4.64 -2.80 -1.10
N ILE A 131 -4.48 -4.11 -0.96
CA ILE A 131 -4.41 -5.02 -2.10
C ILE A 131 -5.74 -5.76 -2.29
N ALA A 132 -6.15 -5.93 -3.54
CA ALA A 132 -7.20 -6.87 -3.97
C ALA A 132 -6.63 -7.81 -5.04
N LEU A 133 -7.20 -9.01 -5.17
CA LEU A 133 -6.75 -10.00 -6.15
C LEU A 133 -7.94 -10.61 -6.89
N ASN A 134 -7.82 -10.67 -8.21
CA ASN A 134 -8.70 -11.43 -9.09
C ASN A 134 -7.91 -12.16 -10.16
N PHE A 135 -8.55 -13.14 -10.79
CA PHE A 135 -7.93 -14.01 -11.78
C PHE A 135 -8.67 -13.96 -13.12
N PHE A 136 -7.93 -14.12 -14.21
CA PHE A 136 -8.50 -14.33 -15.54
C PHE A 136 -7.77 -15.47 -16.26
N PRO A 137 -8.45 -16.29 -17.06
CA PRO A 137 -9.89 -16.29 -17.35
C PRO A 137 -10.75 -16.68 -16.13
N GLY A 138 -11.91 -16.04 -15.99
CA GLY A 138 -12.90 -16.39 -14.96
C GLY A 138 -13.76 -17.60 -15.36
N LYS A 139 -14.64 -18.06 -14.46
CA LYS A 139 -15.53 -19.21 -14.73
C LYS A 139 -16.50 -18.99 -15.92
N ASN A 140 -16.79 -17.74 -16.26
CA ASN A 140 -17.63 -17.31 -17.40
C ASN A 140 -16.81 -16.57 -18.49
N ALA A 141 -15.58 -16.99 -18.74
CA ALA A 141 -14.64 -16.36 -19.69
C ALA A 141 -15.04 -16.45 -21.18
N THR A 142 -16.32 -16.70 -21.49
CA THR A 142 -16.87 -16.73 -22.85
C THR A 142 -17.56 -15.43 -23.24
N THR A 143 -17.62 -14.44 -22.34
CA THR A 143 -18.25 -13.15 -22.59
C THR A 143 -17.29 -11.98 -22.36
N CYS A 144 -17.60 -10.85 -23.00
CA CYS A 144 -16.91 -9.58 -22.83
C CYS A 144 -17.36 -8.79 -21.59
N ASP A 145 -18.02 -9.46 -20.63
CA ASP A 145 -18.60 -8.79 -19.48
C ASP A 145 -17.50 -8.32 -18.51
N GLN A 146 -17.23 -7.02 -18.50
CA GLN A 146 -16.28 -6.40 -17.55
C GLN A 146 -16.79 -6.51 -16.11
N PHE A 147 -18.10 -6.56 -15.87
CA PHE A 147 -18.64 -6.69 -14.52
C PHE A 147 -18.36 -8.06 -13.91
N ALA A 148 -18.19 -9.10 -14.74
CA ALA A 148 -17.76 -10.41 -14.29
C ALA A 148 -16.35 -10.40 -13.66
N TYR A 149 -15.53 -9.40 -14.00
CA TYR A 149 -14.18 -9.22 -13.45
C TYR A 149 -14.08 -8.07 -12.45
N LYS A 150 -15.18 -7.35 -12.19
CA LYS A 150 -15.17 -6.18 -11.30
C LYS A 150 -14.95 -6.57 -9.84
N GLU A 151 -15.74 -7.51 -9.33
CA GLU A 151 -15.60 -7.95 -7.94
C GLU A 151 -14.42 -8.92 -7.78
N PRO A 152 -13.42 -8.59 -6.95
CA PRO A 152 -12.25 -9.43 -6.79
C PRO A 152 -12.56 -10.66 -5.91
N VAL A 153 -11.84 -11.76 -6.16
CA VAL A 153 -11.89 -12.96 -5.31
C VAL A 153 -11.39 -12.66 -3.91
N VAL A 154 -10.33 -11.84 -3.80
CA VAL A 154 -9.86 -11.28 -2.54
C VAL A 154 -10.21 -9.80 -2.51
N PRO A 155 -11.16 -9.38 -1.65
CA PRO A 155 -11.51 -7.97 -1.46
C PRO A 155 -10.31 -7.12 -1.06
N PHE A 156 -10.42 -5.81 -1.29
CA PHE A 156 -9.42 -4.85 -0.81
C PHE A 156 -9.24 -4.96 0.69
N GLY A 157 -8.00 -5.14 1.11
CA GLY A 157 -7.60 -5.15 2.51
C GLY A 157 -6.16 -4.67 2.64
N GLU A 158 -5.87 -4.04 3.77
CA GLU A 158 -4.56 -3.48 4.08
C GLU A 158 -3.54 -4.59 4.35
N LEU A 159 -2.32 -4.42 3.85
CA LEU A 159 -1.19 -5.27 4.19
C LEU A 159 -0.57 -4.86 5.53
N PRO A 160 -0.14 -5.83 6.36
CA PRO A 160 -0.07 -7.28 6.09
C PRO A 160 -1.36 -8.07 6.40
N ALA A 161 -2.42 -7.44 6.91
CA ALA A 161 -3.62 -8.16 7.34
C ALA A 161 -4.28 -8.97 6.21
N ASN A 162 -4.23 -8.49 4.97
CA ASN A 162 -4.79 -9.17 3.81
C ASN A 162 -3.84 -10.21 3.15
N ALA A 163 -2.60 -10.33 3.62
CA ALA A 163 -1.57 -11.18 2.99
C ALA A 163 -1.97 -12.66 2.95
N MET A 164 -2.61 -13.15 4.02
CA MET A 164 -3.07 -14.54 4.12
C MET A 164 -4.18 -14.83 3.11
N ALA A 165 -5.15 -13.93 2.97
CA ALA A 165 -6.25 -14.08 2.00
C ALA A 165 -5.74 -14.12 0.56
N VAL A 166 -4.76 -13.26 0.22
CA VAL A 166 -4.07 -13.29 -1.08
C VAL A 166 -3.36 -14.62 -1.30
N SER A 167 -2.59 -15.09 -0.30
CA SER A 167 -1.83 -16.34 -0.38
C SER A 167 -2.77 -17.55 -0.56
N ASP A 168 -3.87 -17.59 0.18
CA ASP A 168 -4.86 -18.66 0.12
C ASP A 168 -5.59 -18.69 -1.23
N ALA A 169 -5.96 -17.52 -1.78
CA ALA A 169 -6.54 -17.43 -3.10
C ALA A 169 -5.58 -17.92 -4.20
N MET A 170 -4.29 -17.57 -4.12
CA MET A 170 -3.26 -18.12 -5.02
C MET A 170 -3.03 -19.63 -4.82
N ASN A 171 -3.32 -20.17 -3.64
CA ASN A 171 -3.24 -21.61 -3.35
C ASN A 171 -4.45 -22.39 -3.88
N ALA A 172 -5.61 -21.76 -3.95
CA ALA A 172 -6.84 -22.36 -4.43
C ALA A 172 -6.95 -22.42 -5.96
N GLU A 173 -6.19 -21.60 -6.68
CA GLU A 173 -6.23 -21.51 -8.14
C GLU A 173 -5.13 -22.32 -8.84
N MET A 174 -5.44 -22.76 -10.07
CA MET A 174 -4.51 -23.40 -10.98
C MET A 174 -4.54 -22.70 -12.35
N PRO A 175 -3.40 -22.62 -13.06
CA PRO A 175 -3.31 -22.04 -14.39
C PRO A 175 -3.87 -23.01 -15.44
N ASP A 176 -5.20 -23.15 -15.49
CA ASP A 176 -5.93 -24.09 -16.36
C ASP A 176 -6.82 -23.40 -17.41
N GLY A 177 -6.71 -22.07 -17.52
CA GLY A 177 -7.50 -21.27 -18.45
C GLY A 177 -7.14 -21.47 -19.92
N PHE A 178 -8.13 -21.71 -20.78
CA PHE A 178 -7.91 -21.92 -22.23
C PHE A 178 -7.78 -20.64 -23.06
N SER A 179 -8.04 -19.47 -22.46
CA SER A 179 -7.95 -18.17 -23.12
C SER A 179 -7.35 -17.13 -22.17
N THR A 180 -7.01 -15.97 -22.72
CA THR A 180 -6.38 -14.86 -22.00
C THR A 180 -7.19 -13.59 -22.21
N PRO A 181 -8.42 -13.49 -21.65
CA PRO A 181 -9.36 -12.40 -21.91
C PRO A 181 -8.96 -11.12 -21.16
N ILE A 182 -7.87 -10.48 -21.59
CA ILE A 182 -7.29 -9.29 -20.93
C ILE A 182 -8.27 -8.11 -20.99
N TYR A 183 -8.94 -7.89 -22.12
CA TYR A 183 -9.85 -6.75 -22.29
C TYR A 183 -10.96 -6.67 -21.21
N PRO A 184 -11.78 -7.71 -20.99
CA PRO A 184 -12.79 -7.65 -19.92
C PRO A 184 -12.18 -7.68 -18.52
N ALA A 185 -11.06 -8.38 -18.31
CA ALA A 185 -10.38 -8.45 -17.02
C ALA A 185 -9.82 -7.09 -16.58
N LEU A 186 -9.13 -6.38 -17.47
CA LEU A 186 -8.63 -5.04 -17.22
C LEU A 186 -9.79 -4.05 -17.03
N GLY A 187 -10.84 -4.15 -17.83
CA GLY A 187 -12.01 -3.29 -17.70
C GLY A 187 -12.71 -3.44 -16.34
N GLY A 188 -12.89 -4.67 -15.86
CA GLY A 188 -13.45 -4.93 -14.53
C GLY A 188 -12.60 -4.36 -13.40
N ALA A 189 -11.28 -4.56 -13.47
CA ALA A 189 -10.34 -4.00 -12.51
C ALA A 189 -10.37 -2.46 -12.48
N ILE A 190 -10.41 -1.81 -13.65
CA ILE A 190 -10.55 -0.35 -13.75
C ILE A 190 -11.87 0.11 -13.14
N LEU A 191 -12.99 -0.53 -13.48
CA LEU A 191 -14.30 -0.20 -12.91
C LEU A 191 -14.31 -0.29 -11.38
N LYS A 192 -13.64 -1.29 -10.80
CA LYS A 192 -13.51 -1.40 -9.35
C LYS A 192 -12.60 -0.31 -8.77
N GLY A 193 -11.49 0.00 -9.43
CA GLY A 193 -10.61 1.10 -9.03
C GLY A 193 -11.33 2.45 -8.99
N VAL A 194 -12.14 2.74 -10.01
CA VAL A 194 -12.97 3.97 -10.05
C VAL A 194 -13.97 3.99 -8.90
N GLU A 195 -14.64 2.87 -8.61
CA GLU A 195 -15.54 2.76 -7.46
C GLU A 195 -14.83 3.02 -6.12
N VAL A 196 -13.60 2.52 -5.95
CA VAL A 196 -12.80 2.78 -4.76
C VAL A 196 -12.52 4.27 -4.61
N LEU A 197 -12.09 4.94 -5.67
CA LEU A 197 -11.83 6.39 -5.65
C LEU A 197 -13.07 7.22 -5.34
N GLN A 198 -14.25 6.79 -5.81
CA GLN A 198 -15.51 7.45 -5.49
C GLN A 198 -15.90 7.32 -4.01
N ASN A 199 -15.62 6.16 -3.41
CA ASN A 199 -15.96 5.89 -2.02
C ASN A 199 -14.89 6.39 -1.03
N LYS A 200 -13.66 6.58 -1.50
CA LYS A 200 -12.50 7.02 -0.71
C LYS A 200 -11.77 8.16 -1.41
N PRO A 201 -12.38 9.37 -1.45
CA PRO A 201 -11.76 10.51 -2.09
C PRO A 201 -10.45 10.86 -1.40
N GLY A 202 -9.39 11.07 -2.19
CA GLY A 202 -8.05 11.39 -1.69
C GLY A 202 -7.09 10.21 -1.62
N GLU A 203 -7.56 8.96 -1.76
CA GLU A 203 -6.68 7.80 -1.96
C GLU A 203 -6.25 7.65 -3.42
N VAL A 204 -5.21 6.84 -3.67
CA VAL A 204 -4.75 6.50 -5.02
C VAL A 204 -5.24 5.10 -5.40
N SER A 205 -5.60 4.88 -6.67
CA SER A 205 -5.96 3.57 -7.19
C SER A 205 -5.12 3.19 -8.41
N ALA A 206 -4.68 1.94 -8.42
CA ALA A 206 -3.91 1.35 -9.50
C ALA A 206 -4.37 -0.08 -9.78
N VAL A 207 -4.35 -0.46 -11.05
CA VAL A 207 -4.51 -1.83 -11.52
C VAL A 207 -3.15 -2.39 -11.86
N LEU A 208 -2.88 -3.61 -11.43
CA LEU A 208 -1.72 -4.39 -11.83
C LEU A 208 -2.17 -5.56 -12.70
N LEU A 209 -1.83 -5.50 -13.99
CA LEU A 209 -2.02 -6.59 -14.93
C LEU A 209 -0.79 -7.50 -14.92
N VAL A 210 -0.98 -8.77 -14.57
CA VAL A 210 0.07 -9.80 -14.61
C VAL A 210 -0.28 -10.78 -15.73
N THR A 211 0.58 -10.95 -16.75
CA THR A 211 0.33 -11.87 -17.87
C THR A 211 1.63 -12.35 -18.52
N ASP A 212 1.61 -13.51 -19.17
CA ASP A 212 2.70 -14.05 -19.99
C ASP A 212 2.40 -14.11 -21.48
N GLY A 213 1.27 -13.56 -21.93
CA GLY A 213 0.74 -13.82 -23.26
C GLY A 213 0.04 -12.63 -23.91
N LEU A 214 -0.34 -12.84 -25.16
CA LEU A 214 -1.17 -11.91 -25.91
C LEU A 214 -2.64 -12.05 -25.49
N PRO A 215 -3.44 -10.99 -25.65
CA PRO A 215 -4.87 -11.06 -25.42
C PRO A 215 -5.52 -12.05 -26.38
N VAL A 216 -6.28 -13.00 -25.82
CA VAL A 216 -7.12 -13.92 -26.59
C VAL A 216 -8.55 -13.68 -26.13
N GLY A 217 -9.42 -13.33 -27.06
CA GLY A 217 -10.76 -12.86 -26.77
C GLY A 217 -11.57 -13.92 -26.03
N PRO A 218 -12.57 -13.51 -25.23
CA PRO A 218 -13.69 -14.40 -24.95
C PRO A 218 -14.64 -14.50 -26.17
N ALA A 219 -14.60 -13.53 -27.09
CA ALA A 219 -15.43 -13.43 -28.30
C ALA A 219 -14.74 -12.56 -29.39
N PRO A 220 -15.21 -12.56 -30.66
CA PRO A 220 -14.59 -11.76 -31.72
C PRO A 220 -14.64 -10.25 -31.50
N MET A 221 -15.66 -9.75 -30.79
CA MET A 221 -15.86 -8.32 -30.51
C MET A 221 -16.50 -8.13 -29.13
N CYS A 222 -16.05 -7.11 -28.41
CA CYS A 222 -16.57 -6.64 -27.13
C CYS A 222 -17.19 -5.25 -27.29
N GLY A 223 -18.50 -5.18 -27.52
CA GLY A 223 -19.21 -3.90 -27.64
C GLY A 223 -18.69 -3.00 -28.77
N GLY A 224 -18.14 -3.59 -29.84
CA GLY A 224 -17.54 -2.86 -30.96
C GLY A 224 -16.02 -2.67 -30.88
N ALA A 225 -15.38 -3.07 -29.77
CA ALA A 225 -13.93 -3.19 -29.67
C ALA A 225 -13.47 -4.61 -29.99
N ASN A 226 -12.32 -4.78 -30.64
CA ASN A 226 -11.69 -6.10 -30.78
C ASN A 226 -10.90 -6.40 -29.49
N PRO A 227 -11.28 -7.41 -28.68
CA PRO A 227 -10.59 -7.72 -27.44
C PRO A 227 -9.17 -8.28 -27.62
N GLU A 228 -8.80 -8.67 -28.83
CA GLU A 228 -7.45 -9.15 -29.18
C GLU A 228 -6.57 -8.05 -29.76
N ASP A 229 -7.13 -6.87 -30.04
CA ASP A 229 -6.37 -5.73 -30.56
C ASP A 229 -5.61 -5.02 -29.42
N PRO A 230 -4.26 -4.98 -29.46
CA PRO A 230 -3.45 -4.21 -28.52
C PRO A 230 -3.87 -2.76 -28.36
N GLN A 231 -4.37 -2.10 -29.43
CA GLN A 231 -4.82 -0.71 -29.34
C GLN A 231 -6.09 -0.59 -28.50
N ALA A 232 -7.06 -1.47 -28.69
CA ALA A 232 -8.31 -1.44 -27.92
C ALA A 232 -8.07 -1.60 -26.41
N ILE A 233 -7.12 -2.47 -26.01
CA ILE A 233 -6.75 -2.65 -24.60
C ILE A 233 -5.99 -1.43 -24.06
N ALA A 234 -5.11 -0.83 -24.87
CA ALA A 234 -4.42 0.39 -24.50
C ALA A 234 -5.40 1.57 -24.30
N ASP A 235 -6.39 1.73 -25.19
CA ASP A 235 -7.43 2.75 -25.07
C ASP A 235 -8.31 2.55 -23.83
N LEU A 236 -8.55 1.28 -23.46
CA LEU A 236 -9.23 0.93 -22.21
C LEU A 236 -8.39 1.34 -20.98
N ALA A 237 -7.07 1.10 -20.99
CA ALA A 237 -6.16 1.55 -19.94
C ALA A 237 -6.13 3.09 -19.83
N ALA A 238 -6.08 3.79 -20.97
CA ALA A 238 -6.13 5.26 -21.02
C ALA A 238 -7.45 5.82 -20.48
N THR A 239 -8.55 5.11 -20.68
CA THR A 239 -9.83 5.46 -20.05
C THR A 239 -9.73 5.42 -18.53
N GLY A 240 -9.05 4.42 -17.96
CA GLY A 240 -8.78 4.34 -16.53
C GLY A 240 -8.05 5.58 -16.00
N VAL A 241 -7.03 6.06 -16.72
CA VAL A 241 -6.26 7.27 -16.36
C VAL A 241 -7.16 8.49 -16.26
N ASN A 242 -8.09 8.67 -17.20
CA ASN A 242 -9.06 9.78 -17.18
C ASN A 242 -9.99 9.75 -15.95
N PHE A 243 -10.12 8.60 -15.28
CA PHE A 243 -10.87 8.44 -14.03
C PHE A 243 -9.96 8.29 -12.79
N GLY A 244 -8.66 8.57 -12.92
CA GLY A 244 -7.70 8.53 -11.81
C GLY A 244 -7.14 7.14 -11.48
N VAL A 245 -7.38 6.14 -12.32
CA VAL A 245 -6.87 4.76 -12.14
C VAL A 245 -5.70 4.50 -13.08
N ARG A 246 -4.51 4.29 -12.53
CA ARG A 246 -3.33 3.92 -13.32
C ARG A 246 -3.29 2.42 -13.59
N THR A 247 -2.67 2.01 -14.70
CA THR A 247 -2.48 0.59 -15.04
C THR A 247 -1.00 0.28 -15.19
N PHE A 248 -0.52 -0.64 -14.35
CA PHE A 248 0.81 -1.23 -14.41
C PHE A 248 0.73 -2.61 -15.07
N VAL A 249 1.79 -3.01 -15.77
CA VAL A 249 1.87 -4.32 -16.41
C VAL A 249 3.15 -5.03 -15.95
N ILE A 250 2.99 -6.21 -15.37
CA ILE A 250 4.09 -7.15 -15.17
C ILE A 250 3.99 -8.25 -16.24
N GLY A 251 4.99 -8.26 -17.09
CA GLY A 251 5.12 -9.21 -18.19
C GLY A 251 6.01 -10.38 -17.81
N LEU A 252 5.45 -11.59 -17.78
CA LEU A 252 6.21 -12.82 -17.56
C LEU A 252 6.89 -13.31 -18.86
N PRO A 253 7.86 -14.24 -18.76
CA PRO A 253 8.51 -14.80 -19.93
C PRO A 253 7.54 -15.31 -20.99
N GLY A 254 7.64 -14.80 -22.22
CA GLY A 254 6.76 -15.12 -23.34
C GLY A 254 5.76 -14.02 -23.70
N VAL A 255 5.63 -12.99 -22.86
CA VAL A 255 4.78 -11.83 -23.16
C VAL A 255 5.32 -11.07 -24.37
N ASP A 256 4.42 -10.54 -25.19
CA ASP A 256 4.79 -9.58 -26.22
C ASP A 256 5.14 -8.23 -25.56
N GLN A 257 6.42 -7.87 -25.62
CA GLN A 257 6.94 -6.64 -25.00
C GLN A 257 6.32 -5.37 -25.61
N SER A 258 6.03 -5.36 -26.91
CA SER A 258 5.42 -4.20 -27.56
C SER A 258 4.01 -3.96 -27.04
N PHE A 259 3.23 -5.04 -26.88
CA PHE A 259 1.90 -5.01 -26.28
C PHE A 259 1.96 -4.57 -24.82
N ALA A 260 2.79 -5.22 -24.00
CA ALA A 260 2.88 -4.92 -22.57
C ALA A 260 3.26 -3.45 -22.32
N ASN A 261 4.28 -2.94 -23.02
CA ASN A 261 4.70 -1.54 -22.92
C ASN A 261 3.62 -0.58 -23.41
N LYS A 262 2.89 -0.92 -24.48
CA LYS A 262 1.81 -0.09 -25.00
C LYS A 262 0.67 0.08 -24.00
N VAL A 263 0.27 -1.01 -23.33
CA VAL A 263 -0.78 -0.97 -22.30
C VAL A 263 -0.30 -0.19 -21.07
N ALA A 264 0.93 -0.41 -20.61
CA ALA A 264 1.52 0.32 -19.49
C ALA A 264 1.59 1.83 -19.77
N ALA A 265 2.09 2.22 -20.95
CA ALA A 265 2.18 3.61 -21.42
C ALA A 265 0.80 4.29 -21.45
N ALA A 266 -0.19 3.64 -22.07
CA ALA A 266 -1.55 4.18 -22.13
C ALA A 266 -2.20 4.22 -20.73
N GLY A 267 -1.82 3.30 -19.84
CA GLY A 267 -2.23 3.23 -18.44
C GLY A 267 -1.61 4.30 -17.52
N GLY A 268 -0.83 5.25 -18.05
CA GLY A 268 -0.22 6.32 -17.27
C GLY A 268 1.02 5.88 -16.50
N THR A 269 1.71 4.84 -16.97
CA THR A 269 2.99 4.34 -16.43
C THR A 269 4.01 4.27 -17.55
N ASP A 270 5.31 4.31 -17.28
CA ASP A 270 6.30 4.49 -18.36
C ASP A 270 6.40 3.27 -19.30
N ALA A 271 6.57 2.08 -18.73
CA ALA A 271 6.75 0.84 -19.46
C ALA A 271 6.35 -0.37 -18.61
N ALA A 272 6.11 -1.51 -19.25
CA ALA A 272 5.88 -2.75 -18.54
C ALA A 272 7.16 -3.21 -17.82
N ILE A 273 6.98 -3.86 -16.70
CA ILE A 273 8.08 -4.48 -15.96
C ILE A 273 8.18 -5.92 -16.43
N LEU A 274 9.21 -6.22 -17.22
CA LEU A 274 9.44 -7.54 -17.77
C LEU A 274 10.28 -8.37 -16.82
N VAL A 275 9.79 -9.56 -16.51
CA VAL A 275 10.45 -10.51 -15.63
C VAL A 275 11.13 -11.59 -16.48
N SER A 276 12.42 -11.81 -16.22
CA SER A 276 13.27 -12.77 -16.89
C SER A 276 13.06 -14.19 -16.38
N ILE A 277 13.37 -15.18 -17.21
CA ILE A 277 13.34 -16.61 -16.84
C ILE A 277 14.35 -16.99 -15.75
N ALA A 278 15.38 -16.16 -15.50
CA ALA A 278 16.50 -16.52 -14.65
C ALA A 278 16.18 -16.40 -13.16
N ASN A 279 15.37 -15.40 -12.77
CA ASN A 279 14.95 -15.21 -11.38
C ASN A 279 13.57 -14.57 -11.27
N VAL A 280 12.55 -15.26 -11.80
CA VAL A 280 11.18 -14.77 -11.87
C VAL A 280 10.66 -14.32 -10.50
N GLN A 281 11.00 -15.03 -9.41
CA GLN A 281 10.52 -14.68 -8.06
C GLN A 281 11.06 -13.32 -7.59
N ALA A 282 12.38 -13.12 -7.63
CA ALA A 282 12.98 -11.89 -7.13
C ALA A 282 12.65 -10.70 -8.04
N GLU A 283 12.64 -10.90 -9.35
CA GLU A 283 12.27 -9.86 -10.30
C GLU A 283 10.80 -9.49 -10.22
N PHE A 284 9.90 -10.45 -9.96
CA PHE A 284 8.48 -10.16 -9.73
C PHE A 284 8.27 -9.40 -8.42
N GLN A 285 8.99 -9.76 -7.34
CA GLN A 285 8.96 -8.97 -6.09
C GLN A 285 9.47 -7.54 -6.34
N ASN A 286 10.61 -7.39 -7.05
CA ASN A 286 11.14 -6.08 -7.42
C ASN A 286 10.16 -5.30 -8.31
N ALA A 287 9.45 -5.98 -9.21
CA ALA A 287 8.43 -5.37 -10.04
C ALA A 287 7.27 -4.84 -9.20
N LEU A 288 6.78 -5.61 -8.23
CA LEU A 288 5.74 -5.17 -7.30
C LEU A 288 6.20 -4.00 -6.42
N SER A 289 7.45 -4.04 -5.93
CA SER A 289 8.03 -2.92 -5.19
C SER A 289 8.16 -1.66 -6.04
N LYS A 290 8.53 -1.79 -7.33
CA LYS A 290 8.57 -0.69 -8.29
C LYS A 290 7.17 -0.14 -8.56
N VAL A 291 6.17 -1.00 -8.77
CA VAL A 291 4.76 -0.60 -8.92
C VAL A 291 4.30 0.18 -7.69
N ARG A 292 4.62 -0.30 -6.47
CA ARG A 292 4.31 0.43 -5.24
C ARG A 292 4.96 1.80 -5.22
N GLY A 293 6.27 1.90 -5.51
CA GLY A 293 6.98 3.18 -5.53
C GLY A 293 6.39 4.16 -6.54
N GLU A 294 6.19 3.72 -7.79
CA GLU A 294 5.58 4.55 -8.84
C GLU A 294 4.14 4.94 -8.51
N ALA A 295 3.40 4.05 -7.84
CA ALA A 295 2.01 4.25 -7.48
C ALA A 295 1.81 5.12 -6.22
N LEU A 296 2.77 5.17 -5.29
CA LEU A 296 2.69 6.06 -4.14
C LEU A 296 2.81 7.53 -4.59
N PRO A 297 1.89 8.41 -4.16
CA PRO A 297 2.05 9.83 -4.41
C PRO A 297 3.15 10.36 -3.51
N CYS A 298 3.94 11.32 -3.99
CA CYS A 298 4.92 12.01 -3.17
C CYS A 298 4.26 13.13 -2.36
N GLU A 299 3.13 12.76 -1.76
CA GLU A 299 2.24 13.60 -0.99
C GLU A 299 2.03 12.94 0.38
N TYR A 300 2.30 13.71 1.43
CA TYR A 300 2.21 13.27 2.81
C TYR A 300 1.27 14.19 3.56
N ASP A 301 0.41 13.63 4.41
CA ASP A 301 -0.46 14.43 5.26
C ASP A 301 0.38 15.26 6.22
N ILE A 302 -0.01 16.53 6.41
CA ILE A 302 0.62 17.35 7.42
C ILE A 302 0.25 16.81 8.82
N PRO A 303 1.19 16.78 9.80
CA PRO A 303 0.87 16.35 11.15
C PRO A 303 -0.27 17.18 11.74
N SER A 304 -1.13 16.53 12.52
CA SER A 304 -2.33 17.18 13.06
C SER A 304 -1.99 18.41 13.90
N LYS A 305 -0.86 18.38 14.62
CA LYS A 305 -0.35 19.50 15.41
C LYS A 305 0.01 20.74 14.58
N VAL A 306 0.43 20.56 13.33
CA VAL A 306 0.66 21.71 12.43
C VAL A 306 -0.68 22.19 11.89
N SER A 307 -1.57 21.28 11.48
CA SER A 307 -2.90 21.65 10.97
C SER A 307 -3.81 22.33 12.01
N SER A 308 -3.64 22.02 13.30
CA SER A 308 -4.35 22.65 14.42
C SER A 308 -3.74 24.00 14.84
N GLY A 309 -2.55 24.33 14.34
CA GLY A 309 -1.78 25.51 14.73
C GLY A 309 -1.01 25.38 16.04
N ASP A 310 -0.90 24.16 16.61
CA ASP A 310 -0.07 23.90 17.79
C ASP A 310 1.43 23.97 17.49
N VAL A 311 1.81 23.73 16.22
CA VAL A 311 3.15 23.89 15.68
C VAL A 311 3.08 24.83 14.47
N ASP A 312 3.96 25.83 14.44
CA ASP A 312 4.08 26.75 13.31
C ASP A 312 4.60 26.02 12.07
N THR A 313 4.11 26.40 10.89
CA THR A 313 4.56 25.87 9.60
C THR A 313 6.04 26.16 9.34
N ASP A 314 6.58 27.21 9.94
CA ASP A 314 8.01 27.56 9.86
C ASP A 314 8.89 26.70 10.79
N LEU A 315 8.29 25.76 11.52
CA LEU A 315 8.97 24.83 12.44
C LEU A 315 8.83 23.36 12.00
N VAL A 316 8.68 23.12 10.69
CA VAL A 316 8.52 21.78 10.11
C VAL A 316 9.73 21.45 9.25
N ASN A 317 10.35 20.30 9.50
CA ASN A 317 11.39 19.74 8.65
C ASN A 317 10.97 18.35 8.18
N VAL A 318 11.45 17.97 7.00
CA VAL A 318 11.27 16.61 6.47
C VAL A 318 12.61 15.91 6.50
N GLU A 319 12.65 14.74 7.11
CA GLU A 319 13.84 13.88 7.13
C GLU A 319 13.60 12.66 6.25
N LEU A 320 14.59 12.37 5.41
CA LEU A 320 14.64 11.22 4.54
C LEU A 320 15.76 10.28 4.99
N THR A 321 15.42 9.01 5.16
CA THR A 321 16.41 7.95 5.38
C THR A 321 16.25 6.89 4.30
N PHE A 322 17.22 6.79 3.40
CA PHE A 322 17.30 5.75 2.37
C PHE A 322 17.74 4.39 2.98
N ALA A 323 17.55 3.29 2.25
CA ALA A 323 17.71 1.90 2.72
C ALA A 323 18.95 1.63 3.59
N ASP A 324 20.06 2.27 3.24
CA ASP A 324 21.38 2.15 3.90
C ASP A 324 22.03 3.53 4.17
N GLY A 325 21.23 4.60 4.14
CA GLY A 325 21.70 5.98 4.28
C GLY A 325 21.60 6.50 5.71
N MET A 326 22.42 7.51 6.03
CA MET A 326 22.16 8.34 7.20
C MET A 326 20.91 9.20 6.97
N PRO A 327 20.14 9.51 8.02
CA PRO A 327 19.05 10.47 7.91
C PRO A 327 19.55 11.82 7.38
N GLN A 328 18.81 12.41 6.45
CA GLN A 328 19.12 13.71 5.86
C GLN A 328 17.90 14.62 5.87
N ILE A 329 18.09 15.89 6.21
CA ILE A 329 17.02 16.88 6.12
C ILE A 329 16.84 17.28 4.66
N LEU A 330 15.63 17.08 4.16
CA LEU A 330 15.20 17.56 2.86
C LEU A 330 14.74 19.02 3.03
N PRO A 331 15.34 19.99 2.32
CA PRO A 331 14.99 21.39 2.48
C PRO A 331 13.60 21.69 1.91
N GLN A 332 12.94 22.69 2.47
CA GLN A 332 11.74 23.25 1.91
C GLN A 332 12.11 24.13 0.70
N ASP A 333 11.51 23.84 -0.45
CA ASP A 333 11.67 24.59 -1.69
C ASP A 333 10.28 24.90 -2.26
N SER A 334 9.79 26.11 -2.00
CA SER A 334 8.50 26.57 -2.51
C SER A 334 8.44 26.65 -4.05
N ALA A 335 9.59 26.82 -4.71
CA ALA A 335 9.70 26.89 -6.16
C ALA A 335 9.86 25.51 -6.82
N CYS A 336 10.27 24.50 -6.06
CA CYS A 336 10.66 23.18 -6.56
C CYS A 336 11.67 23.26 -7.72
N ALA A 337 12.69 24.11 -7.58
CA ALA A 337 13.76 24.25 -8.54
C ALA A 337 14.77 23.09 -8.49
N GLY A 338 14.82 22.37 -7.36
CA GLY A 338 15.72 21.23 -7.18
C GLY A 338 15.11 20.12 -6.31
N GLU A 339 15.97 19.50 -5.49
CA GLU A 339 15.51 18.61 -4.42
C GLU A 339 14.89 19.44 -3.30
N GLY A 340 13.71 19.03 -2.84
CA GLY A 340 13.03 19.70 -1.75
C GLY A 340 11.59 19.23 -1.58
N TRP A 341 10.88 19.90 -0.69
CA TRP A 341 9.45 19.75 -0.49
C TRP A 341 8.77 21.11 -0.35
N LYS A 342 7.45 21.16 -0.55
CA LYS A 342 6.64 22.35 -0.35
C LYS A 342 5.29 22.00 0.26
N TYR A 343 4.57 23.00 0.71
CA TYR A 343 3.16 22.84 1.06
C TYR A 343 2.28 22.85 -0.18
N ASP A 344 1.12 22.19 -0.08
CA ASP A 344 0.04 22.27 -1.07
C ASP A 344 -0.57 23.67 -1.14
N ASP A 345 -0.86 24.27 0.01
CA ASP A 345 -1.29 25.65 0.16
C ASP A 345 -0.42 26.34 1.23
N PRO A 346 0.39 27.36 0.86
CA PRO A 346 1.23 28.07 1.81
C PRO A 346 0.47 28.78 2.95
N ALA A 347 -0.82 29.11 2.77
CA ALA A 347 -1.61 29.80 3.77
C ALA A 347 -2.34 28.84 4.72
N LYS A 348 -2.71 27.65 4.25
CA LYS A 348 -3.43 26.62 5.01
C LYS A 348 -2.97 25.23 4.56
N PRO A 349 -1.75 24.83 4.93
CA PRO A 349 -1.20 23.61 4.40
C PRO A 349 -1.95 22.40 4.97
N THR A 350 -2.36 21.50 4.08
CA THR A 350 -2.94 20.21 4.46
C THR A 350 -2.02 19.06 4.09
N LYS A 351 -1.09 19.29 3.16
CA LYS A 351 -0.15 18.29 2.67
C LYS A 351 1.26 18.86 2.49
N ILE A 352 2.22 17.95 2.60
CA ILE A 352 3.61 18.13 2.17
C ILE A 352 3.75 17.44 0.80
N LEU A 353 4.16 18.21 -0.20
CA LEU A 353 4.40 17.77 -1.57
C LEU A 353 5.89 17.76 -1.83
N PHE A 354 6.45 16.63 -2.25
CA PHE A 354 7.86 16.60 -2.65
C PHE A 354 8.01 17.17 -4.06
N CYS A 355 9.10 17.90 -4.27
CA CYS A 355 9.50 18.33 -5.59
C CYS A 355 9.90 17.13 -6.46
N ASP A 356 9.85 17.29 -7.79
CA ASP A 356 9.98 16.18 -8.74
C ASP A 356 11.28 15.37 -8.54
N ALA A 357 12.39 16.02 -8.22
CA ALA A 357 13.68 15.36 -7.98
C ALA A 357 13.63 14.45 -6.73
N SER A 358 13.17 14.99 -5.60
CA SER A 358 13.04 14.25 -4.33
C SER A 358 11.98 13.15 -4.41
N CYS A 359 10.88 13.44 -5.10
CA CYS A 359 9.85 12.47 -5.39
C CYS A 359 10.42 11.28 -6.18
N LYS A 360 11.19 11.54 -7.24
CA LYS A 360 11.84 10.49 -8.03
C LYS A 360 12.84 9.68 -7.20
N ALA A 361 13.61 10.32 -6.32
CA ALA A 361 14.56 9.63 -5.44
C ALA A 361 13.85 8.68 -4.46
N VAL A 362 12.81 9.15 -3.77
CA VAL A 362 12.02 8.31 -2.83
C VAL A 362 11.26 7.21 -3.55
N LYS A 363 10.75 7.46 -4.76
CA LYS A 363 10.13 6.41 -5.58
C LYS A 363 11.11 5.34 -6.04
N ALA A 364 12.39 5.68 -6.21
CA ALA A 364 13.44 4.75 -6.60
C ALA A 364 13.94 3.89 -5.42
N ASP A 365 13.92 4.43 -4.19
CA ASP A 365 14.24 3.68 -2.97
C ASP A 365 12.98 3.41 -2.14
N PHE A 366 12.41 2.24 -2.38
CA PHE A 366 11.18 1.80 -1.76
C PHE A 366 11.31 1.46 -0.25
N LYS A 367 12.53 1.47 0.31
CA LYS A 367 12.76 1.37 1.77
C LYS A 367 12.95 2.75 2.42
N ALA A 368 12.89 3.82 1.64
CA ALA A 368 13.02 5.17 2.15
C ALA A 368 11.98 5.43 3.25
N LYS A 369 12.46 5.87 4.41
CA LYS A 369 11.61 6.35 5.50
C LYS A 369 11.50 7.86 5.39
N VAL A 370 10.26 8.34 5.46
CA VAL A 370 9.96 9.77 5.52
C VAL A 370 9.43 10.10 6.90
N GLN A 371 10.10 11.02 7.57
CA GLN A 371 9.72 11.50 8.89
C GLN A 371 9.53 13.01 8.84
N ILE A 372 8.56 13.49 9.62
CA ILE A 372 8.26 14.91 9.76
C ILE A 372 8.69 15.31 11.16
N LEU A 373 9.68 16.19 11.21
CA LEU A 373 10.20 16.78 12.44
C LEU A 373 9.51 18.11 12.68
N MET A 374 9.04 18.31 13.89
CA MET A 374 8.31 19.50 14.30
C MET A 374 8.99 20.17 15.48
N GLY A 375 9.06 21.50 15.48
CA GLY A 375 9.62 22.30 16.58
C GLY A 375 11.01 22.87 16.31
N CYS A 376 11.62 22.55 15.17
CA CYS A 376 12.87 23.14 14.68
C CYS A 376 12.59 24.01 13.48
N LYS A 377 13.28 25.15 13.36
CA LYS A 377 13.14 26.04 12.21
C LYS A 377 13.34 25.27 10.90
N THR A 378 12.43 25.49 9.95
CA THR A 378 12.49 24.84 8.63
C THR A 378 13.77 25.21 7.90
N GLU A 379 14.50 24.20 7.43
CA GLU A 379 15.63 24.36 6.51
C GLU A 379 15.07 24.66 5.11
N ILE A 380 15.45 25.81 4.54
CA ILE A 380 14.96 26.28 3.24
C ILE A 380 16.06 26.11 2.19
N ALA A 381 15.69 25.69 0.99
CA ALA A 381 16.62 25.60 -0.13
C ALA A 381 17.14 27.00 -0.50
N ASN A 382 18.45 27.12 -0.70
CA ASN A 382 19.11 28.39 -1.05
C ASN A 382 18.97 28.76 -2.53
#